data_AF-A0A7C1WWI9-F1
#
_entry.id   AF-A0A7C1WWI9-F1
#
_cell.length_a   1.000
_cell.length_b   1.000
_cell.length_c   1.000
_cell.angle_alpha   90.00
_cell.angle_beta   90.00
_cell.angle_gamma   90.00
#
_symmetry.space_group_name_H-M   'P 1'
#
loop_
_entity.id
_entity.type
_entity.pdbx_description
1 polymer ?
#
loop_
_entity_poly.entity_id
_entity_poly.type
_entity_poly.pdbx_seq_one_letter_code
_entity_poly.pdbx_strand_id
1 'polypeptide(L)'
;MRTDEESFTLDEKTKKESTAFTFDMGRFHTPATRAAMGSSQSGHERDRLFLNDQRARGGEFFADVSGVSGLDSETDGRSFVVLDYDRDGWIDLAEVSANRPMFQLFHNDVDEVLGDAAQGRRFVALRFVGGNTTSQPASGWSSRDAFGTRVELDLGDETLLRTTASSRGLAAQDSATLVVGLGDRPVVARLSVHWPSGRTSTFENLAAGLLYTVHEDAASVEAGTGLEIEPYLPALPPEAAFSAAGSSAAPRIDLLTERGLGSGEGLVLYVGMQTECVACIQELRDVARLADELGDSLRIFGVPVARYGWGPDERRDTREALAAFVERHAPAYELLVDLDEEEVAGYTSWIEAELDQNIYSTTILTDASGRILSTRLGVPTLSEVRRLLHDTRSAAR
;
A
#
# COMPACT_ATOMS: atom_id res chain seq x y z
N MET A 1 -27.56 -25.12 55.46
CA MET A 1 -26.33 -25.34 56.25
C MET A 1 -25.57 -24.03 56.21
N ARG A 2 -25.29 -23.47 57.38
CA ARG A 2 -24.90 -22.07 57.63
C ARG A 2 -23.38 -22.02 57.88
N THR A 3 -22.78 -20.86 57.55
CA THR A 3 -21.56 -20.20 58.07
C THR A 3 -20.19 -20.89 57.81
N ASP A 4 -19.02 -20.22 57.71
CA ASP A 4 -18.52 -19.00 58.36
C ASP A 4 -17.50 -18.20 57.51
N GLU A 5 -17.47 -16.87 57.73
CA GLU A 5 -16.34 -15.98 57.43
C GLU A 5 -15.31 -16.07 58.56
N GLU A 6 -14.02 -16.20 58.23
CA GLU A 6 -12.94 -15.88 59.17
C GLU A 6 -12.12 -14.69 58.64
N SER A 7 -11.99 -13.69 59.51
CA SER A 7 -11.17 -12.50 59.35
C SER A 7 -9.80 -12.75 60.00
N PHE A 8 -8.73 -12.29 59.34
CA PHE A 8 -7.40 -12.22 59.94
C PHE A 8 -6.85 -10.80 59.79
N THR A 9 -6.73 -10.11 60.92
CA THR A 9 -6.02 -8.83 61.07
C THR A 9 -4.54 -9.10 61.30
N LEU A 10 -3.68 -8.32 60.64
CA LEU A 10 -2.23 -8.31 60.89
C LEU A 10 -1.76 -6.93 61.34
N ASP A 11 -0.90 -6.99 62.36
CA ASP A 11 -0.43 -5.97 63.30
C ASP A 11 0.54 -4.94 62.70
N GLU A 12 0.42 -3.69 63.17
CA GLU A 12 1.31 -2.57 62.90
C GLU A 12 2.56 -2.65 63.78
N LYS A 13 3.66 -3.24 63.29
CA LYS A 13 5.07 -2.79 63.52
C LYS A 13 6.08 -3.87 63.14
N THR A 14 6.48 -3.87 61.87
CA THR A 14 7.86 -4.18 61.43
C THR A 14 8.01 -3.87 59.93
N LYS A 15 8.14 -2.59 59.58
CA LYS A 15 8.68 -2.15 58.28
C LYS A 15 9.99 -1.41 58.50
N LYS A 16 11.07 -2.19 58.57
CA LYS A 16 12.44 -1.74 58.31
C LYS A 16 12.64 -1.69 56.80
N GLU A 17 13.33 -0.64 56.35
CA GLU A 17 14.26 -0.59 55.22
C GLU A 17 14.01 -1.56 54.05
N SER A 18 13.42 -1.04 52.96
CA SER A 18 13.77 -1.47 51.62
C SER A 18 13.53 -0.33 50.64
N THR A 19 14.58 -0.07 49.88
CA THR A 19 14.74 0.93 48.83
C THR A 19 13.55 0.92 47.86
N ALA A 20 12.84 2.04 47.76
CA ALA A 20 11.77 2.22 46.80
C ALA A 20 12.34 2.31 45.39
N PHE A 21 12.22 1.23 44.62
CA PHE A 21 12.16 1.30 43.17
C PHE A 21 10.70 1.52 42.80
N THR A 22 10.35 2.78 42.57
CA THR A 22 9.06 3.18 41.99
C THR A 22 9.03 2.70 40.55
N PHE A 23 8.37 1.58 40.26
CA PHE A 23 7.93 1.28 38.91
C PHE A 23 6.76 2.21 38.58
N ASP A 24 7.02 3.18 37.71
CA ASP A 24 5.98 3.99 37.07
C ASP A 24 5.14 3.06 36.19
N MET A 25 3.94 2.70 36.66
CA MET A 25 2.91 2.06 35.83
C MET A 25 2.26 3.13 34.95
N GLY A 26 3.01 3.56 33.94
CA GLY A 26 2.59 4.56 32.97
C GLY A 26 1.53 4.04 32.00
N ARG A 27 0.30 4.53 32.18
CA ARG A 27 -0.77 4.75 31.18
C ARG A 27 -1.39 3.51 30.51
N PHE A 28 -2.48 3.04 31.13
CA PHE A 28 -3.51 2.27 30.43
C PHE A 28 -4.07 3.09 29.25
N HIS A 29 -3.85 2.62 28.03
CA HIS A 29 -4.61 3.08 26.85
C HIS A 29 -6.09 2.74 27.06
N THR A 30 -6.97 3.70 26.81
CA THR A 30 -8.41 3.45 26.87
C THR A 30 -8.79 2.34 25.86
N PRO A 31 -9.76 1.46 26.17
CA PRO A 31 -10.16 0.38 25.27
C PRO A 31 -10.53 0.86 23.85
N ALA A 32 -10.97 2.12 23.72
CA ALA A 32 -11.35 2.73 22.44
C ALA A 32 -10.17 3.05 21.51
N THR A 33 -8.98 3.42 22.04
CA THR A 33 -7.80 3.70 21.19
C THR A 33 -7.10 2.42 20.74
N ARG A 34 -7.14 1.37 21.56
CA ARG A 34 -6.64 0.03 21.17
C ARG A 34 -7.51 -0.64 20.10
N ALA A 35 -8.81 -0.30 20.07
CA ALA A 35 -9.75 -0.77 19.05
C ALA A 35 -9.57 -0.06 17.69
N ALA A 36 -9.08 1.18 17.67
CA ALA A 36 -8.94 1.96 16.43
C ALA A 36 -7.67 1.63 15.61
N MET A 37 -6.58 1.22 16.27
CA MET A 37 -5.32 0.83 15.61
C MET A 37 -5.20 -0.68 15.36
N GLY A 38 -6.01 -1.50 16.05
CA GLY A 38 -5.87 -2.95 16.10
C GLY A 38 -4.60 -3.32 16.87
N SER A 39 -4.73 -3.95 18.04
CA SER A 39 -3.54 -4.48 18.72
C SER A 39 -2.92 -5.59 17.89
N SER A 40 -1.60 -5.54 17.68
CA SER A 40 -0.88 -6.65 17.05
C SER A 40 -1.11 -7.95 17.84
N GLN A 41 -1.59 -8.97 17.13
CA GLN A 41 -1.86 -10.33 17.57
C GLN A 41 -0.62 -11.21 17.44
N SER A 42 0.36 -10.80 16.63
CA SER A 42 1.62 -11.51 16.39
C SER A 42 2.84 -10.81 17.01
N GLY A 43 2.66 -9.73 17.77
CA GLY A 43 3.75 -9.05 18.46
C GLY A 43 4.68 -8.24 17.53
N HIS A 44 4.15 -7.70 16.44
CA HIS A 44 4.89 -7.00 15.38
C HIS A 44 5.95 -7.89 14.72
N GLU A 45 5.64 -9.19 14.55
CA GLU A 45 6.45 -10.08 13.72
C GLU A 45 6.51 -9.53 12.30
N ARG A 46 7.73 -9.37 11.78
CA ARG A 46 7.95 -8.85 10.43
C ARG A 46 7.76 -9.93 9.39
N ASP A 47 7.12 -9.55 8.30
CA ASP A 47 7.05 -10.34 7.08
C ASP A 47 8.44 -10.70 6.55
N ARG A 48 8.53 -11.86 5.89
CA ARG A 48 9.78 -12.43 5.41
C ARG A 48 9.77 -12.70 3.93
N LEU A 49 10.73 -12.13 3.22
CA LEU A 49 11.03 -12.45 1.83
C LEU A 49 12.39 -13.15 1.72
N PHE A 50 12.38 -14.34 1.13
CA PHE A 50 13.57 -15.12 0.85
C PHE A 50 13.81 -15.22 -0.64
N LEU A 51 14.93 -14.68 -1.12
CA LEU A 51 15.34 -14.75 -2.52
C LEU A 51 16.18 -16.01 -2.74
N ASN A 52 15.78 -16.86 -3.68
CA ASN A 52 16.60 -17.99 -4.11
C ASN A 52 17.81 -17.48 -4.90
N ASP A 53 19.02 -17.75 -4.39
CA ASP A 53 20.26 -17.45 -5.09
C ASP A 53 20.62 -18.56 -6.07
N GLN A 54 20.20 -18.37 -7.32
CA GLN A 54 20.51 -19.27 -8.43
C GLN A 54 22.01 -19.38 -8.73
N ARG A 55 22.84 -18.42 -8.28
CA ARG A 55 24.30 -18.41 -8.54
C ARG A 55 25.06 -19.21 -7.47
N ALA A 56 24.51 -19.34 -6.27
CA ALA A 56 25.08 -20.16 -5.21
C ALA A 56 24.60 -21.62 -5.32
N ARG A 57 25.50 -22.53 -5.73
CA ARG A 57 25.31 -24.00 -5.66
C ARG A 57 24.01 -24.54 -6.30
N GLY A 58 23.53 -23.92 -7.37
CA GLY A 58 22.37 -24.43 -8.12
C GLY A 58 21.02 -24.21 -7.42
N GLY A 59 20.87 -23.10 -6.68
CA GLY A 59 19.58 -22.70 -6.11
C GLY A 59 19.23 -23.35 -4.76
N GLU A 60 20.22 -23.92 -4.08
CA GLU A 60 20.09 -24.52 -2.75
C GLU A 60 20.08 -23.48 -1.60
N PHE A 61 20.44 -22.23 -1.89
CA PHE A 61 20.56 -21.17 -0.89
C PHE A 61 19.48 -20.10 -1.07
N PHE A 62 18.93 -19.65 0.04
CA PHE A 62 17.96 -18.56 0.09
C PHE A 62 18.50 -17.44 0.98
N ALA A 63 18.58 -16.23 0.43
CA ALA A 63 18.96 -15.04 1.16
C ALA A 63 17.71 -14.37 1.75
N ASP A 64 17.73 -14.05 3.05
CA ASP A 64 16.73 -13.16 3.65
C ASP A 64 16.96 -11.74 3.12
N VAL A 65 16.01 -11.25 2.33
CA VAL A 65 16.04 -9.92 1.72
C VAL A 65 14.91 -9.03 2.23
N SER A 66 14.20 -9.44 3.29
CA SER A 66 12.96 -8.82 3.77
C SER A 66 13.12 -7.30 3.98
N GLY A 67 14.18 -6.90 4.68
CA GLY A 67 14.41 -5.48 5.00
C GLY A 67 14.88 -4.63 3.83
N VAL A 68 15.55 -5.22 2.84
CA VAL A 68 16.02 -4.48 1.65
C VAL A 68 14.98 -4.44 0.54
N SER A 69 14.00 -5.36 0.55
CA SER A 69 12.89 -5.36 -0.40
C SER A 69 11.74 -4.45 0.02
N GLY A 70 11.73 -3.96 1.26
CA GLY A 70 10.61 -3.17 1.81
C GLY A 70 9.35 -4.00 2.09
N LEU A 71 9.44 -5.33 2.05
CA LEU A 71 8.35 -6.25 2.37
C LEU A 71 8.37 -6.67 3.85
N ASP A 72 9.22 -6.09 4.68
CA ASP A 72 9.32 -6.41 6.11
C ASP A 72 8.27 -5.67 6.95
N SER A 73 7.01 -5.72 6.50
CA SER A 73 5.87 -5.08 7.16
C SER A 73 5.72 -5.59 8.61
N GLU A 74 5.45 -4.67 9.53
CA GLU A 74 5.15 -4.99 10.95
C GLU A 74 3.64 -5.17 11.19
N THR A 75 2.84 -5.18 10.12
CA THR A 75 1.41 -5.47 10.18
C THR A 75 1.15 -6.94 10.48
N ASP A 76 -0.01 -7.20 11.07
CA ASP A 76 -0.52 -8.55 11.24
C ASP A 76 -1.14 -9.03 9.92
N GLY A 77 -0.29 -9.37 8.94
CA GLY A 77 -0.71 -9.91 7.67
C GLY A 77 -1.61 -11.14 7.83
N ARG A 78 -2.75 -11.15 7.13
CA ARG A 78 -3.73 -12.25 7.16
C ARG A 78 -3.86 -12.95 5.83
N SER A 79 -3.76 -12.19 4.76
CA SER A 79 -3.95 -12.68 3.41
C SER A 79 -3.11 -11.86 2.47
N PHE A 80 -2.59 -12.48 1.42
CA PHE A 80 -1.94 -11.77 0.33
C PHE A 80 -2.29 -12.44 -0.99
N VAL A 81 -2.18 -11.67 -2.07
CA VAL A 81 -2.31 -12.15 -3.44
C VAL A 81 -1.12 -11.71 -4.26
N VAL A 82 -0.71 -12.57 -5.17
CA VAL A 82 0.32 -12.28 -6.16
C VAL A 82 -0.35 -11.86 -7.47
N LEU A 83 0.07 -10.72 -7.99
CA LEU A 83 -0.46 -10.14 -9.23
C LEU A 83 0.61 -9.30 -9.93
N ASP A 84 0.25 -8.76 -11.09
CA ASP A 84 1.04 -7.78 -11.85
C ASP A 84 -0.01 -6.78 -12.34
N TYR A 85 -0.25 -5.76 -11.52
CA TYR A 85 -1.48 -4.95 -11.61
C TYR A 85 -1.40 -3.90 -12.71
N ASP A 86 -0.21 -3.39 -12.98
CA ASP A 86 0.08 -2.42 -14.02
C ASP A 86 0.59 -3.08 -15.33
N ARG A 87 0.86 -4.38 -15.29
CA ARG A 87 1.23 -5.24 -16.42
C ARG A 87 2.61 -4.92 -16.99
N ASP A 88 3.54 -4.50 -16.16
CA ASP A 88 4.93 -4.23 -16.53
C ASP A 88 5.79 -5.52 -16.62
N GLY A 89 5.26 -6.65 -16.11
CA GLY A 89 5.92 -7.94 -16.08
C GLY A 89 6.73 -8.22 -14.81
N TRP A 90 6.76 -7.28 -13.87
CA TRP A 90 7.25 -7.44 -12.52
C TRP A 90 6.10 -7.82 -11.59
N ILE A 91 6.35 -8.77 -10.70
CA ILE A 91 5.30 -9.32 -9.85
C ILE A 91 5.14 -8.45 -8.60
N ASP A 92 3.93 -7.94 -8.39
CA ASP A 92 3.48 -7.18 -7.23
C ASP A 92 2.80 -8.07 -6.18
N LEU A 93 2.54 -7.48 -5.01
CA LEU A 93 1.79 -8.11 -3.93
C LEU A 93 0.72 -7.17 -3.39
N ALA A 94 -0.48 -7.70 -3.14
CA ALA A 94 -1.48 -7.00 -2.33
C ALA A 94 -1.73 -7.78 -1.05
N GLU A 95 -1.74 -7.11 0.10
CA GLU A 95 -1.85 -7.69 1.43
C GLU A 95 -3.08 -7.12 2.16
N VAL A 96 -3.75 -7.98 2.92
CA VAL A 96 -4.78 -7.59 3.89
C VAL A 96 -4.32 -7.96 5.30
N SER A 97 -4.36 -6.98 6.20
CA SER A 97 -3.86 -7.05 7.57
C SER A 97 -4.98 -6.92 8.58
N ALA A 98 -4.81 -7.50 9.78
CA ALA A 98 -5.77 -7.39 10.87
C ALA A 98 -5.67 -6.07 11.66
N ASN A 99 -4.55 -5.37 11.54
CA ASN A 99 -4.30 -4.05 12.10
C ASN A 99 -4.14 -3.02 10.97
N ARG A 100 -3.95 -1.75 11.33
CA ARG A 100 -3.73 -0.68 10.36
C ARG A 100 -2.27 -0.65 9.88
N PRO A 101 -2.00 -0.33 8.60
CA PRO A 101 -2.99 -0.24 7.51
C PRO A 101 -3.59 -1.61 7.17
N MET A 102 -4.93 -1.66 6.97
CA MET A 102 -5.64 -2.94 6.75
C MET A 102 -5.43 -3.52 5.35
N PHE A 103 -5.07 -2.67 4.39
CA PHE A 103 -4.78 -3.08 3.02
C PHE A 103 -3.53 -2.36 2.55
N GLN A 104 -2.62 -3.11 1.95
CA GLN A 104 -1.37 -2.61 1.40
C GLN A 104 -1.19 -3.16 -0.01
N LEU A 105 -0.68 -2.32 -0.90
CA LEU A 105 -0.22 -2.72 -2.23
C LEU A 105 1.28 -2.47 -2.26
N PHE A 106 2.04 -3.54 -2.49
CA PHE A 106 3.49 -3.50 -2.67
C PHE A 106 3.76 -3.61 -4.16
N HIS A 107 4.19 -2.49 -4.74
CA HIS A 107 4.61 -2.42 -6.13
C HIS A 107 6.08 -2.82 -6.26
N ASN A 108 6.41 -3.56 -7.31
CA ASN A 108 7.74 -4.11 -7.52
C ASN A 108 8.62 -3.21 -8.42
N ASP A 109 9.21 -2.19 -7.81
CA ASP A 109 10.11 -1.22 -8.48
C ASP A 109 11.54 -1.76 -8.73
N VAL A 110 11.71 -3.07 -8.91
CA VAL A 110 13.05 -3.67 -9.03
C VAL A 110 13.77 -3.26 -10.31
N ASP A 111 13.04 -2.84 -11.34
CA ASP A 111 13.62 -2.26 -12.54
C ASP A 111 14.25 -0.91 -12.27
N GLU A 112 13.64 -0.05 -11.45
CA GLU A 112 14.23 1.22 -11.01
C GLU A 112 15.53 0.98 -10.25
N VAL A 113 15.53 -0.01 -9.36
CA VAL A 113 16.72 -0.39 -8.56
C VAL A 113 17.84 -0.94 -9.45
N LEU A 114 17.48 -1.71 -10.48
CA LEU A 114 18.46 -2.35 -11.37
C LEU A 114 18.90 -1.43 -12.52
N GLY A 115 18.15 -0.37 -12.82
CA GLY A 115 18.47 0.62 -13.85
C GLY A 115 18.78 -0.03 -15.20
N ASP A 116 19.95 0.26 -15.77
CA ASP A 116 20.38 -0.33 -17.04
C ASP A 116 20.43 -1.87 -17.01
N ALA A 117 20.62 -2.49 -15.84
CA ALA A 117 20.62 -3.95 -15.71
C ALA A 117 19.20 -4.55 -15.81
N ALA A 118 18.15 -3.75 -15.74
CA ALA A 118 16.78 -4.15 -16.06
C ALA A 118 16.52 -4.17 -17.57
N GLN A 119 17.29 -3.41 -18.36
CA GLN A 119 17.10 -3.33 -19.80
C GLN A 119 17.30 -4.70 -20.44
N GLY A 120 16.34 -5.07 -21.28
CA GLY A 120 16.36 -6.34 -21.99
C GLY A 120 15.86 -7.52 -21.16
N ARG A 121 15.49 -7.37 -19.88
CA ARG A 121 14.71 -8.39 -19.18
C ARG A 121 13.32 -8.51 -19.79
N ARG A 122 12.84 -9.75 -19.87
CA ARG A 122 11.63 -10.12 -20.61
C ARG A 122 10.83 -11.12 -19.82
N PHE A 123 9.57 -11.23 -20.17
CA PHE A 123 8.63 -12.17 -19.57
C PHE A 123 7.70 -12.74 -20.65
N VAL A 124 6.95 -13.77 -20.29
CA VAL A 124 5.74 -14.19 -20.99
C VAL A 124 4.58 -14.29 -20.00
N ALA A 125 3.39 -13.90 -20.43
CA ALA A 125 2.18 -14.05 -19.63
C ALA A 125 1.31 -15.17 -20.20
N LEU A 126 0.84 -16.07 -19.35
CA LEU A 126 0.07 -17.26 -19.73
C LEU A 126 -1.26 -17.29 -18.99
N ARG A 127 -2.34 -17.58 -19.71
CA ARG A 127 -3.67 -17.93 -19.17
C ARG A 127 -4.11 -19.27 -19.72
N PHE A 128 -5.00 -19.94 -19.00
CA PHE A 128 -5.44 -21.29 -19.35
C PHE A 128 -6.96 -21.38 -19.27
N VAL A 129 -7.56 -22.01 -20.29
CA VAL A 129 -9.00 -22.25 -20.38
C VAL A 129 -9.22 -23.74 -20.59
N GLY A 130 -9.80 -24.41 -19.59
CA GLY A 130 -10.15 -25.82 -19.67
C GLY A 130 -11.37 -26.06 -20.56
N GLY A 131 -11.46 -27.27 -21.12
CA GLY A 131 -12.47 -27.62 -22.12
C GLY A 131 -13.87 -27.87 -21.57
N ASN A 132 -14.06 -27.92 -20.25
CA ASN A 132 -15.39 -28.09 -19.68
C ASN A 132 -16.13 -26.75 -19.59
N THR A 133 -17.05 -26.53 -20.52
CA THR A 133 -17.91 -25.34 -20.61
C THR A 133 -19.26 -25.51 -19.90
N THR A 134 -19.47 -26.62 -19.20
CA THR A 134 -20.75 -26.94 -18.55
C THR A 134 -20.62 -26.94 -17.03
N SER A 135 -21.75 -26.88 -16.32
CA SER A 135 -21.80 -27.00 -14.86
C SER A 135 -21.66 -28.45 -14.36
N GLN A 136 -21.61 -29.44 -15.26
CA GLN A 136 -21.50 -30.84 -14.92
C GLN A 136 -20.05 -31.34 -15.07
N PRO A 137 -19.59 -32.29 -14.24
CA PRO A 137 -18.28 -32.91 -14.44
C PRO A 137 -18.19 -33.59 -15.81
N ALA A 138 -17.11 -33.33 -16.54
CA ALA A 138 -16.80 -33.98 -17.81
C ALA A 138 -15.50 -34.78 -17.67
N SER A 139 -15.53 -36.09 -17.92
CA SER A 139 -14.38 -36.98 -17.70
C SER A 139 -13.22 -36.79 -18.69
N GLY A 140 -13.43 -36.06 -19.78
CA GLY A 140 -12.44 -35.84 -20.84
C GLY A 140 -11.88 -34.42 -20.94
N TRP A 141 -12.28 -33.53 -20.02
CA TRP A 141 -11.91 -32.12 -20.05
C TRP A 141 -11.64 -31.59 -18.64
N SER A 142 -10.71 -30.66 -18.56
CA SER A 142 -10.42 -29.94 -17.32
C SER A 142 -11.53 -28.93 -17.03
N SER A 143 -11.73 -28.59 -15.76
CA SER A 143 -12.60 -27.47 -15.36
C SER A 143 -12.22 -26.20 -16.11
N ARG A 144 -13.19 -25.30 -16.35
CA ARG A 144 -13.00 -24.05 -17.11
C ARG A 144 -11.74 -23.26 -16.70
N ASP A 145 -11.48 -23.13 -15.41
CA ASP A 145 -10.34 -22.35 -14.90
C ASP A 145 -8.99 -23.10 -14.96
N ALA A 146 -9.03 -24.40 -15.31
CA ALA A 146 -7.87 -25.25 -15.51
C ALA A 146 -6.82 -25.23 -14.38
N PHE A 147 -7.26 -25.06 -13.12
CA PHE A 147 -6.36 -25.12 -11.97
C PHE A 147 -5.70 -26.50 -11.85
N GLY A 148 -4.40 -26.50 -11.50
CA GLY A 148 -3.55 -27.69 -11.52
C GLY A 148 -2.88 -27.96 -12.86
N THR A 149 -3.06 -27.09 -13.86
CA THR A 149 -2.32 -27.16 -15.12
C THR A 149 -0.83 -26.98 -14.84
N ARG A 150 -0.02 -27.92 -15.34
CA ARG A 150 1.44 -27.85 -15.25
C ARG A 150 1.97 -27.38 -16.58
N VAL A 151 2.92 -26.45 -16.54
CA VAL A 151 3.56 -25.93 -17.74
C VAL A 151 5.07 -26.04 -17.65
N GLU A 152 5.66 -26.54 -18.72
CA GLU A 152 7.09 -26.60 -18.94
C GLU A 152 7.44 -25.60 -20.05
N LEU A 153 8.27 -24.62 -19.72
CA LEU A 153 8.79 -23.62 -20.64
C LEU A 153 10.24 -23.97 -20.93
N ASP A 154 10.50 -24.47 -22.13
CA ASP A 154 11.84 -24.72 -22.65
C ASP A 154 12.40 -23.41 -23.23
N LEU A 155 13.43 -22.88 -22.60
CA LEU A 155 14.12 -21.65 -23.00
C LEU A 155 15.34 -21.94 -23.89
N GLY A 156 15.59 -23.21 -24.23
CA GLY A 156 16.72 -23.68 -25.02
C GLY A 156 17.89 -24.18 -24.17
N ASP A 157 18.28 -23.43 -23.14
CA ASP A 157 19.35 -23.78 -22.20
C ASP A 157 18.84 -24.13 -20.80
N GLU A 158 17.60 -23.75 -20.49
CA GLU A 158 16.94 -23.99 -19.22
C GLU A 158 15.48 -24.39 -19.45
N THR A 159 14.93 -25.21 -18.56
CA THR A 159 13.49 -25.51 -18.53
C THR A 159 12.88 -25.01 -17.23
N LEU A 160 11.89 -24.14 -17.34
CA LEU A 160 11.12 -23.66 -16.19
C LEU A 160 9.83 -24.47 -16.05
N LEU A 161 9.58 -25.00 -14.86
CA LEU A 161 8.32 -25.65 -14.51
C LEU A 161 7.46 -24.71 -13.67
N ARG A 162 6.17 -24.59 -14.01
CA ARG A 162 5.17 -23.88 -13.20
C ARG A 162 3.89 -24.71 -13.09
N THR A 163 3.08 -24.41 -12.08
CA THR A 163 1.76 -25.01 -11.90
C THR A 163 0.77 -23.94 -11.53
N THR A 164 -0.38 -23.92 -12.19
CA THR A 164 -1.48 -23.01 -11.86
C THR A 164 -2.19 -23.49 -10.59
N ALA A 165 -2.53 -22.56 -9.72
CA ALA A 165 -3.26 -22.82 -8.49
C ALA A 165 -4.42 -21.83 -8.36
N SER A 166 -5.50 -22.24 -7.71
CA SER A 166 -6.67 -21.38 -7.48
C SER A 166 -6.44 -20.35 -6.40
N SER A 167 -5.56 -20.65 -5.45
CA SER A 167 -5.33 -19.81 -4.29
C SER A 167 -4.00 -20.17 -3.65
N ARG A 168 -3.33 -19.15 -3.12
CA ARG A 168 -2.29 -19.27 -2.12
C ARG A 168 -2.71 -18.41 -0.93
N GLY A 169 -2.40 -18.88 0.28
CA GLY A 169 -2.77 -18.16 1.50
C GLY A 169 -4.22 -18.35 1.95
N LEU A 170 -4.66 -17.50 2.87
CA LEU A 170 -5.95 -17.58 3.55
C LEU A 170 -6.98 -16.68 2.85
N ALA A 171 -8.10 -17.26 2.39
CA ALA A 171 -9.22 -16.51 1.80
C ALA A 171 -8.84 -15.56 0.64
N ALA A 172 -7.75 -15.88 -0.07
CA ALA A 172 -7.22 -15.13 -1.21
C ALA A 172 -7.20 -15.98 -2.47
N GLN A 173 -7.15 -15.32 -3.62
CA GLN A 173 -6.97 -15.93 -4.93
C GLN A 173 -5.97 -15.08 -5.74
N ASP A 174 -4.86 -15.70 -6.14
CA ASP A 174 -3.84 -15.09 -6.99
C ASP A 174 -4.42 -14.75 -8.37
N SER A 175 -3.71 -13.91 -9.12
CA SER A 175 -4.02 -13.65 -10.53
C SER A 175 -4.12 -14.96 -11.33
N ALA A 176 -5.15 -15.06 -12.18
CA ALA A 176 -5.26 -16.16 -13.15
C ALA A 176 -4.19 -16.10 -14.26
N THR A 177 -3.44 -15.00 -14.31
CA THR A 177 -2.34 -14.81 -15.27
C THR A 177 -1.04 -15.27 -14.62
N LEU A 178 -0.40 -16.28 -15.22
CA LEU A 178 0.93 -16.71 -14.84
C LEU A 178 1.97 -15.90 -15.63
N VAL A 179 2.66 -15.00 -14.95
CA VAL A 179 3.82 -14.29 -15.52
C VAL A 179 5.09 -15.10 -15.24
N VAL A 180 5.88 -15.32 -16.29
CA VAL A 180 7.14 -16.06 -16.21
C VAL A 180 8.26 -15.18 -16.77
N GLY A 181 9.20 -14.80 -15.91
CA GLY A 181 10.42 -14.11 -16.32
C GLY A 181 11.32 -15.01 -17.16
N LEU A 182 11.85 -14.46 -18.25
CA LEU A 182 12.69 -15.15 -19.24
C LEU A 182 14.17 -14.72 -19.18
N GLY A 183 14.50 -13.76 -18.30
CA GLY A 183 15.78 -13.07 -18.36
C GLY A 183 15.87 -12.24 -19.64
N ASP A 184 16.98 -12.32 -20.36
CA ASP A 184 17.19 -11.59 -21.62
C ASP A 184 16.63 -12.27 -22.87
N ARG A 185 16.14 -13.51 -22.73
CA ARG A 185 15.73 -14.39 -23.81
C ARG A 185 14.45 -13.87 -24.51
N PRO A 186 14.47 -13.63 -25.83
CA PRO A 186 13.36 -13.01 -26.54
C PRO A 186 12.17 -13.94 -26.81
N VAL A 187 12.37 -15.26 -26.65
CA VAL A 187 11.41 -16.28 -27.07
C VAL A 187 11.48 -17.48 -26.10
N VAL A 188 10.33 -18.06 -25.79
CA VAL A 188 10.24 -19.42 -25.24
C VAL A 188 10.24 -20.39 -26.42
N ALA A 189 11.26 -21.24 -26.50
CA ALA A 189 11.44 -22.15 -27.63
C ALA A 189 10.27 -23.13 -27.74
N ARG A 190 9.82 -23.67 -26.60
CA ARG A 190 8.65 -24.55 -26.54
C ARG A 190 7.91 -24.44 -25.21
N LEU A 191 6.59 -24.34 -25.29
CA LEU A 191 5.67 -24.44 -24.16
C LEU A 191 4.95 -25.79 -24.22
N SER A 192 5.12 -26.63 -23.20
CA SER A 192 4.34 -27.85 -23.01
C SER A 192 3.35 -27.65 -21.87
N VAL A 193 2.06 -27.88 -22.15
CA VAL A 193 0.95 -27.70 -21.21
C VAL A 193 0.34 -29.05 -20.89
N HIS A 194 0.44 -29.47 -19.63
CA HIS A 194 -0.15 -30.70 -19.13
C HIS A 194 -1.41 -30.37 -18.34
N TRP A 195 -2.56 -30.75 -18.91
CA TRP A 195 -3.87 -30.41 -18.38
C TRP A 195 -4.30 -31.37 -17.25
N PRO A 196 -5.10 -30.91 -16.28
CA PRO A 196 -5.69 -31.77 -15.25
C PRO A 196 -6.45 -32.99 -15.79
N SER A 197 -7.02 -32.90 -16.98
CA SER A 197 -7.68 -34.01 -17.68
C SER A 197 -6.73 -35.14 -18.12
N GLY A 198 -5.41 -34.91 -18.08
CA GLY A 198 -4.38 -35.79 -18.64
C GLY A 198 -4.03 -35.50 -20.10
N ARG A 199 -4.69 -34.55 -20.76
CA ARG A 199 -4.31 -34.07 -22.10
C ARG A 199 -2.99 -33.30 -22.07
N THR A 200 -2.38 -33.13 -23.23
CA THR A 200 -1.21 -32.28 -23.39
C THR A 200 -1.34 -31.43 -24.66
N SER A 201 -0.96 -30.16 -24.56
CA SER A 201 -0.84 -29.22 -25.69
C SER A 201 0.61 -28.73 -25.78
N THR A 202 1.09 -28.47 -27.00
CA THR A 202 2.46 -27.99 -27.23
C THR A 202 2.46 -26.84 -28.22
N PHE A 203 3.25 -25.81 -27.93
CA PHE A 203 3.42 -24.61 -28.74
C PHE A 203 4.89 -24.27 -28.85
N GLU A 204 5.30 -23.66 -29.96
CA GLU A 204 6.71 -23.32 -30.22
C GLU A 204 6.86 -21.83 -30.51
N ASN A 205 8.05 -21.31 -30.24
CA ASN A 205 8.47 -19.94 -30.59
C ASN A 205 7.54 -18.83 -30.03
N LEU A 206 7.20 -18.89 -28.74
CA LEU A 206 6.40 -17.85 -28.10
C LEU A 206 7.28 -16.63 -27.85
N ALA A 207 7.04 -15.55 -28.58
CA ALA A 207 7.69 -14.25 -28.36
C ALA A 207 7.36 -13.69 -26.97
N ALA A 208 8.37 -13.09 -26.34
CA ALA A 208 8.26 -12.42 -25.05
C ALA A 208 7.42 -11.13 -25.13
N GLY A 209 6.89 -10.69 -23.99
CA GLY A 209 6.08 -9.47 -23.84
C GLY A 209 4.61 -9.61 -24.25
N LEU A 210 4.19 -10.85 -24.59
CA LEU A 210 2.82 -11.15 -25.01
C LEU A 210 2.07 -11.96 -23.96
N LEU A 211 0.74 -11.82 -24.02
CA LEU A 211 -0.21 -12.67 -23.33
C LEU A 211 -0.66 -13.80 -24.26
N TYR A 212 -0.51 -15.02 -23.78
CA TYR A 212 -1.00 -16.22 -24.45
C TYR A 212 -2.13 -16.84 -23.62
N THR A 213 -3.35 -16.82 -24.16
CA THR A 213 -4.46 -17.59 -23.59
C THR A 213 -4.49 -18.95 -24.29
N VAL A 214 -4.17 -20.00 -23.53
CA VAL A 214 -4.10 -21.38 -24.01
C VAL A 214 -5.40 -22.09 -23.72
N HIS A 215 -6.00 -22.68 -24.75
CA HIS A 215 -7.26 -23.42 -24.65
C HIS A 215 -6.97 -24.92 -24.74
N GLU A 216 -7.54 -25.68 -23.80
CA GLU A 216 -7.46 -27.15 -23.83
C GLU A 216 -8.19 -27.72 -25.05
N ASP A 217 -9.33 -27.11 -25.40
CA ASP A 217 -10.04 -27.39 -26.65
C ASP A 217 -9.56 -26.43 -27.75
N ALA A 218 -8.66 -26.91 -28.61
CA ALA A 218 -8.13 -26.11 -29.70
C ALA A 218 -9.21 -25.62 -30.68
N ALA A 219 -10.31 -26.37 -30.81
CA ALA A 219 -11.43 -25.99 -31.68
C ALA A 219 -12.27 -24.83 -31.10
N SER A 220 -12.08 -24.48 -29.83
CA SER A 220 -12.75 -23.33 -29.20
C SER A 220 -12.20 -21.98 -29.64
N VAL A 221 -11.00 -21.97 -30.25
CA VAL A 221 -10.37 -20.78 -30.83
C VAL A 221 -10.64 -20.76 -32.33
N GLU A 222 -11.02 -19.61 -32.90
CA GLU A 222 -11.42 -19.49 -34.32
C GLU A 222 -10.34 -19.99 -35.30
N ALA A 223 -9.06 -19.76 -34.97
CA ALA A 223 -7.92 -20.24 -35.75
C ALA A 223 -7.65 -21.76 -35.63
N GLY A 224 -8.34 -22.45 -34.73
CA GLY A 224 -8.14 -23.87 -34.43
C GLY A 224 -6.79 -24.21 -33.78
N THR A 225 -6.03 -23.19 -33.36
CA THR A 225 -4.69 -23.34 -32.78
C THR A 225 -4.72 -23.70 -31.30
N GLY A 226 -5.83 -23.40 -30.60
CA GLY A 226 -5.89 -23.44 -29.14
C GLY A 226 -5.05 -22.37 -28.45
N LEU A 227 -4.69 -21.31 -29.17
CA LEU A 227 -3.85 -20.22 -28.68
C LEU A 227 -4.40 -18.88 -29.16
N GLU A 228 -4.78 -18.02 -28.22
CA GLU A 228 -5.07 -16.60 -28.46
C GLU A 228 -3.88 -15.77 -27.99
N ILE A 229 -3.51 -14.75 -28.79
CA ILE A 229 -2.30 -13.95 -28.56
C ILE A 229 -2.69 -12.48 -28.51
N GLU A 230 -2.33 -11.81 -27.43
CA GLU A 230 -2.62 -10.40 -27.21
C GLU A 230 -1.37 -9.68 -26.67
N PRO A 231 -1.23 -8.36 -26.88
CA PRO A 231 -0.27 -7.56 -26.12
C PRO A 231 -0.55 -7.68 -24.62
N TYR A 232 0.49 -7.95 -23.82
CA TYR A 232 0.28 -8.07 -22.37
C TYR A 232 -0.02 -6.73 -21.72
N LEU A 233 0.84 -5.74 -22.01
CA LEU A 233 0.55 -4.33 -21.79
C LEU A 233 -0.63 -3.96 -22.69
N PRO A 234 -1.83 -3.70 -22.14
CA PRO A 234 -2.91 -3.16 -22.94
C PRO A 234 -2.39 -1.84 -23.52
N ALA A 235 -2.74 -1.55 -24.77
CA ALA A 235 -2.55 -0.19 -25.26
C ALA A 235 -3.19 0.73 -24.23
N LEU A 236 -2.42 1.68 -23.70
CA LEU A 236 -2.97 2.70 -22.80
C LEU A 236 -4.26 3.18 -23.47
N PRO A 237 -5.43 3.05 -22.82
CA PRO A 237 -6.63 3.66 -23.38
C PRO A 237 -6.26 5.10 -23.69
N PRO A 238 -6.47 5.59 -24.93
CA PRO A 238 -5.98 6.90 -25.36
C PRO A 238 -6.51 7.88 -24.36
N GLU A 239 -5.62 8.40 -23.49
CA GLU A 239 -5.95 8.82 -22.12
C GLU A 239 -7.43 8.65 -21.86
N ALA A 240 -7.83 7.52 -21.28
CA ALA A 240 -8.95 7.64 -20.37
C ALA A 240 -8.45 8.58 -19.27
N ALA A 241 -8.41 9.89 -19.58
CA ALA A 241 -9.08 10.89 -18.82
C ALA A 241 -10.21 10.11 -18.16
N PHE A 242 -9.99 9.80 -16.89
CA PHE A 242 -11.01 10.17 -15.94
C PHE A 242 -11.51 11.50 -16.44
N SER A 243 -12.59 11.43 -17.23
CA SER A 243 -13.35 12.59 -17.55
C SER A 243 -13.59 13.15 -16.17
N ALA A 244 -12.96 14.29 -15.90
CA ALA A 244 -13.43 15.21 -14.91
C ALA A 244 -14.84 15.62 -15.38
N ALA A 245 -15.76 14.67 -15.37
CA ALA A 245 -17.18 14.84 -15.55
C ALA A 245 -17.62 15.45 -14.23
N GLY A 246 -17.34 16.74 -14.15
CA GLY A 246 -17.32 17.52 -12.94
C GLY A 246 -16.65 18.85 -13.23
N SER A 247 -17.11 19.54 -14.28
CA SER A 247 -16.95 20.99 -14.39
C SER A 247 -17.69 21.67 -13.24
N SER A 248 -17.08 21.69 -12.06
CA SER A 248 -16.98 22.90 -11.26
C SER A 248 -15.48 23.17 -11.14
N ALA A 249 -15.05 24.43 -11.10
CA ALA A 249 -13.64 24.76 -10.87
C ALA A 249 -13.11 23.86 -9.74
N ALA A 250 -12.01 23.15 -10.00
CA ALA A 250 -11.42 22.25 -9.01
C ALA A 250 -11.29 23.04 -7.70
N PRO A 251 -11.78 22.50 -6.58
CA PRO A 251 -11.84 23.24 -5.34
C PRO A 251 -10.44 23.74 -4.97
N ARG A 252 -10.36 25.02 -4.60
CA ARG A 252 -9.12 25.68 -4.20
C ARG A 252 -9.22 26.08 -2.75
N ILE A 253 -8.09 26.05 -2.06
CA ILE A 253 -7.97 26.68 -0.75
C ILE A 253 -7.43 28.10 -0.96
N ASP A 254 -8.31 28.99 -1.46
CA ASP A 254 -7.91 30.35 -1.85
C ASP A 254 -7.37 31.15 -0.66
N LEU A 255 -7.92 30.95 0.55
CA LEU A 255 -7.55 31.65 1.79
C LEU A 255 -6.06 31.56 2.16
N LEU A 256 -5.44 30.38 2.02
CA LEU A 256 -4.01 30.19 2.34
C LEU A 256 -3.12 30.63 1.17
N THR A 257 -3.61 30.48 -0.06
CA THR A 257 -2.90 30.84 -1.29
C THR A 257 -2.76 32.36 -1.44
N GLU A 258 -3.76 33.14 -1.01
CA GLU A 258 -3.76 34.61 -1.03
C GLU A 258 -2.69 35.24 -0.11
N ARG A 259 -2.23 34.52 0.92
CA ARG A 259 -1.08 34.91 1.75
C ARG A 259 0.28 34.65 1.07
N GLY A 260 0.30 34.04 -0.12
CA GLY A 260 1.50 33.56 -0.76
C GLY A 260 2.04 32.25 -0.16
N LEU A 261 1.34 31.66 0.82
CA LEU A 261 1.64 30.32 1.33
C LEU A 261 1.31 29.33 0.20
N GLY A 262 2.30 28.58 -0.27
CA GLY A 262 2.13 27.75 -1.45
C GLY A 262 2.54 28.39 -2.78
N SER A 263 3.02 29.64 -2.82
CA SER A 263 3.65 30.20 -4.02
C SER A 263 5.05 29.60 -4.25
N GLY A 264 5.31 28.98 -5.41
CA GLY A 264 6.58 28.30 -5.71
C GLY A 264 6.43 27.12 -6.68
N GLU A 265 7.47 26.29 -6.82
CA GLU A 265 7.38 25.00 -7.52
C GLU A 265 7.08 23.88 -6.51
N GLY A 266 6.40 22.81 -6.95
CA GLY A 266 6.10 21.64 -6.12
C GLY A 266 4.72 21.65 -5.47
N LEU A 267 4.52 20.74 -4.51
CA LEU A 267 3.24 20.55 -3.80
C LEU A 267 3.26 21.23 -2.43
N VAL A 268 2.06 21.39 -1.88
CA VAL A 268 1.85 21.94 -0.54
C VAL A 268 0.98 20.99 0.26
N LEU A 269 1.45 20.62 1.45
CA LEU A 269 0.75 19.76 2.40
C LEU A 269 0.33 20.58 3.62
N TYR A 270 -0.97 20.72 3.83
CA TYR A 270 -1.54 21.30 5.04
C TYR A 270 -1.92 20.17 5.99
N VAL A 271 -1.43 20.23 7.22
CA VAL A 271 -1.67 19.23 8.28
C VAL A 271 -2.52 19.85 9.39
N GLY A 272 -3.78 19.47 9.45
CA GLY A 272 -4.70 19.85 10.52
C GLY A 272 -4.26 19.27 11.85
N MET A 273 -3.88 20.14 12.78
CA MET A 273 -3.24 19.76 14.05
C MET A 273 -3.85 20.47 15.25
N GLN A 274 -3.58 19.90 16.42
CA GLN A 274 -3.84 20.49 17.72
C GLN A 274 -2.70 20.12 18.68
N THR A 275 -2.37 21.01 19.61
CA THR A 275 -1.27 20.82 20.57
C THR A 275 -1.42 19.58 21.48
N GLU A 276 -2.64 19.17 21.83
CA GLU A 276 -2.94 17.99 22.65
C GLU A 276 -3.36 16.74 21.84
N CYS A 277 -3.34 16.82 20.51
CA CYS A 277 -3.75 15.72 19.64
C CYS A 277 -2.68 14.62 19.57
N VAL A 278 -2.98 13.46 20.15
CA VAL A 278 -2.06 12.31 20.20
C VAL A 278 -1.70 11.80 18.80
N ALA A 279 -2.68 11.70 17.90
CA ALA A 279 -2.46 11.27 16.52
C ALA A 279 -1.51 12.24 15.79
N CYS A 280 -1.74 13.54 15.94
CA CYS A 280 -0.91 14.59 15.36
C CYS A 280 0.55 14.51 15.83
N ILE A 281 0.79 14.13 17.10
CA ILE A 281 2.14 13.92 17.64
C ILE A 281 2.77 12.64 17.07
N GLN A 282 2.01 11.56 16.92
CA GLN A 282 2.50 10.30 16.37
C GLN A 282 2.90 10.42 14.89
N GLU A 283 2.13 11.20 14.12
CA GLU A 283 2.35 11.43 12.69
C GLU A 283 3.57 12.32 12.38
N LEU A 284 4.16 12.99 13.38
CA LEU A 284 5.34 13.85 13.16
C LEU A 284 6.52 13.10 12.55
N ARG A 285 6.64 11.79 12.82
CA ARG A 285 7.68 10.95 12.19
C ARG A 285 7.45 10.81 10.69
N ASP A 286 6.20 10.63 10.27
CA ASP A 286 5.84 10.48 8.86
C ASP A 286 5.98 11.82 8.12
N VAL A 287 5.60 12.93 8.78
CA VAL A 287 5.86 14.28 8.29
C VAL A 287 7.37 14.51 8.08
N ALA A 288 8.20 14.15 9.06
CA ALA A 288 9.65 14.30 8.96
C ALA A 288 10.21 13.50 7.79
N ARG A 289 9.74 12.26 7.59
CA ARG A 289 10.11 11.44 6.44
C ARG A 289 9.75 12.11 5.11
N LEU A 290 8.55 12.69 5.00
CA LEU A 290 8.15 13.42 3.79
C LEU A 290 9.04 14.63 3.54
N ALA A 291 9.34 15.41 4.58
CA ALA A 291 10.20 16.58 4.49
C ALA A 291 11.62 16.21 4.05
N ASP A 292 12.21 15.18 4.65
CA ASP A 292 13.56 14.71 4.35
C ASP A 292 13.69 14.17 2.92
N GLU A 293 12.70 13.43 2.44
CA GLU A 293 12.73 12.74 1.14
C GLU A 293 12.34 13.64 -0.05
N LEU A 294 11.50 14.64 0.18
CA LEU A 294 10.95 15.48 -0.90
C LEU A 294 11.56 16.88 -0.93
N GLY A 295 12.14 17.34 0.19
CA GLY A 295 12.78 18.65 0.30
C GLY A 295 11.91 19.76 -0.27
N ASP A 296 12.50 20.60 -1.13
CA ASP A 296 11.81 21.74 -1.75
C ASP A 296 10.63 21.36 -2.67
N SER A 297 10.50 20.08 -3.05
CA SER A 297 9.37 19.62 -3.86
C SER A 297 8.07 19.50 -3.07
N LEU A 298 8.13 19.47 -1.73
CA LEU A 298 6.97 19.45 -0.85
C LEU A 298 7.14 20.44 0.29
N ARG A 299 6.27 21.44 0.35
CA ARG A 299 6.19 22.32 1.52
C ARG A 299 5.12 21.83 2.45
N ILE A 300 5.40 21.85 3.76
CA ILE A 300 4.49 21.33 4.76
C ILE A 300 4.16 22.43 5.77
N PHE A 301 2.87 22.62 6.01
CA PHE A 301 2.33 23.59 6.96
C PHE A 301 1.45 22.91 7.99
N GLY A 302 1.65 23.22 9.27
CA GLY A 302 0.74 22.85 10.35
C GLY A 302 -0.38 23.88 10.47
N VAL A 303 -1.63 23.43 10.43
CA VAL A 303 -2.84 24.26 10.58
C VAL A 303 -3.47 23.99 11.94
N PRO A 304 -3.38 24.91 12.92
CA PRO A 304 -4.02 24.74 14.22
C PRO A 304 -5.54 24.83 14.09
N VAL A 305 -6.24 23.69 14.20
CA VAL A 305 -7.70 23.61 13.98
C VAL A 305 -8.51 23.72 15.28
N ALA A 306 -7.89 23.60 16.45
CA ALA A 306 -8.57 23.68 17.76
C ALA A 306 -8.55 25.08 18.38
N ARG A 307 -8.55 26.13 17.55
CA ARG A 307 -8.55 27.52 18.05
C ARG A 307 -9.86 27.87 18.78
N TYR A 308 -10.93 27.11 18.54
CA TYR A 308 -12.25 27.26 19.16
C TYR A 308 -12.82 25.89 19.57
N GLY A 309 -12.68 25.54 20.85
CA GLY A 309 -13.35 24.36 21.41
C GLY A 309 -14.87 24.51 21.50
N TRP A 310 -15.57 23.49 22.01
CA TRP A 310 -17.03 23.48 22.24
C TRP A 310 -17.45 24.36 23.44
N GLY A 311 -16.98 25.61 23.48
CA GLY A 311 -17.34 26.60 24.50
C GLY A 311 -16.61 27.94 24.28
N PRO A 312 -17.25 29.09 24.57
CA PRO A 312 -16.74 30.43 24.24
C PRO A 312 -15.42 30.82 24.95
N ASP A 313 -14.96 30.06 25.94
CA ASP A 313 -13.76 30.36 26.76
C ASP A 313 -12.64 29.27 26.68
N GLU A 314 -12.77 28.21 25.87
CA GLU A 314 -11.77 27.13 25.77
C GLU A 314 -10.90 27.24 24.50
N ARG A 315 -10.03 28.25 24.44
CA ARG A 315 -8.96 28.28 23.41
C ARG A 315 -7.86 27.30 23.78
N ARG A 316 -7.75 26.18 23.06
CA ARG A 316 -6.76 25.12 23.36
C ARG A 316 -5.41 25.36 22.69
N ASP A 317 -5.42 25.91 21.48
CA ASP A 317 -4.21 26.26 20.74
C ASP A 317 -3.90 27.77 20.87
N THR A 318 -3.59 28.24 22.08
CA THR A 318 -3.09 29.62 22.25
C THR A 318 -1.70 29.77 21.63
N ARG A 319 -1.26 31.01 21.37
CA ARG A 319 0.08 31.27 20.81
C ARG A 319 1.18 30.68 21.72
N GLU A 320 0.99 30.74 23.02
CA GLU A 320 1.89 30.15 24.02
C GLU A 320 1.90 28.62 23.94
N ALA A 321 0.73 27.98 23.80
CA ALA A 321 0.61 26.54 23.66
C ALA A 321 1.26 26.03 22.36
N LEU A 322 1.05 26.74 21.25
CA LEU A 322 1.67 26.44 19.95
C LEU A 322 3.19 26.61 20.00
N ALA A 323 3.69 27.66 20.66
CA ALA A 323 5.12 27.84 20.86
C ALA A 323 5.73 26.70 21.69
N ALA A 324 5.08 26.30 22.78
CA ALA A 324 5.51 25.17 23.61
C ALA A 324 5.47 23.83 22.85
N PHE A 325 4.50 23.65 21.94
CA PHE A 325 4.43 22.47 21.08
C PHE A 325 5.63 22.42 20.12
N VAL A 326 5.95 23.53 19.45
CA VAL A 326 7.11 23.61 18.54
C VAL A 326 8.41 23.35 19.29
N GLU A 327 8.59 23.95 20.47
CA GLU A 327 9.78 23.75 21.30
C GLU A 327 9.93 22.28 21.73
N ARG A 328 8.83 21.62 22.10
CA ARG A 328 8.85 20.24 22.58
C ARG A 328 9.03 19.21 21.48
N HIS A 329 8.37 19.41 20.34
CA HIS A 329 8.20 18.37 19.32
C HIS A 329 8.96 18.64 18.04
N ALA A 330 9.44 19.87 17.82
CA ALA A 330 10.21 20.26 16.64
C ALA A 330 9.63 19.69 15.32
N PRO A 331 8.35 19.98 15.00
CA PRO A 331 7.70 19.40 13.83
C PRO A 331 8.40 19.82 12.54
N ALA A 332 8.50 18.91 11.58
CA ALA A 332 9.06 19.17 10.25
C ALA A 332 8.06 19.87 9.31
N TYR A 333 7.34 20.87 9.83
CA TYR A 333 6.45 21.75 9.09
C TYR A 333 6.52 23.17 9.66
N GLU A 334 6.15 24.16 8.85
CA GLU A 334 5.95 25.52 9.33
C GLU A 334 4.58 25.63 9.98
N LEU A 335 4.53 26.04 11.26
CA LEU A 335 3.27 26.17 11.99
C LEU A 335 2.61 27.53 11.72
N LEU A 336 1.39 27.51 11.18
CA LEU A 336 0.63 28.72 10.84
C LEU A 336 -0.05 29.32 12.08
N VAL A 337 0.72 30.01 12.92
CA VAL A 337 0.25 30.56 14.21
C VAL A 337 -0.63 31.82 14.10
N ASP A 338 -0.57 32.52 12.96
CA ASP A 338 -1.22 33.81 12.72
C ASP A 338 -2.41 33.73 11.77
N LEU A 339 -3.07 32.56 11.71
CA LEU A 339 -4.35 32.40 11.02
C LEU A 339 -5.47 33.10 11.81
N ASP A 340 -6.36 33.75 11.08
CA ASP A 340 -7.59 34.31 11.62
C ASP A 340 -8.72 33.26 11.67
N GLU A 341 -9.89 33.68 12.15
CA GLU A 341 -11.03 32.78 12.36
C GLU A 341 -11.68 32.32 11.06
N GLU A 342 -11.69 33.16 10.03
CA GLU A 342 -12.26 32.83 8.72
C GLU A 342 -11.37 31.82 7.98
N GLU A 343 -10.05 31.97 8.09
CA GLU A 343 -9.07 31.06 7.52
C GLU A 343 -9.14 29.65 8.15
N VAL A 344 -9.22 29.59 9.48
CA VAL A 344 -9.38 28.31 10.19
C VAL A 344 -10.73 27.69 9.86
N ALA A 345 -11.82 28.47 9.86
CA ALA A 345 -13.16 27.98 9.52
C ALA A 345 -13.23 27.46 8.08
N GLY A 346 -12.59 28.15 7.12
CA GLY A 346 -12.53 27.70 5.73
C GLY A 346 -11.82 26.35 5.57
N TYR A 347 -10.68 26.16 6.27
CA TYR A 347 -10.00 24.88 6.31
C TYR A 347 -10.89 23.78 6.92
N THR A 348 -11.49 24.04 8.08
CA THR A 348 -12.26 23.01 8.80
C THR A 348 -13.56 22.66 8.10
N SER A 349 -14.28 23.63 7.53
CA SER A 349 -15.52 23.37 6.79
C SER A 349 -15.29 22.55 5.52
N TRP A 350 -14.14 22.73 4.86
CA TRP A 350 -13.75 21.86 3.73
C TRP A 350 -13.57 20.41 4.19
N ILE A 351 -12.78 20.20 5.24
CA ILE A 351 -12.53 18.89 5.83
C ILE A 351 -13.84 18.20 6.26
N GLU A 352 -14.73 18.93 6.94
CA GLU A 352 -16.02 18.41 7.39
C GLU A 352 -16.90 18.00 6.21
N ALA A 353 -16.94 18.81 5.15
CA ALA A 353 -17.73 18.53 3.95
C ALA A 353 -17.23 17.29 3.20
N GLU A 354 -15.90 17.09 3.13
CA GLU A 354 -15.30 16.00 2.36
C GLU A 354 -15.19 14.68 3.14
N LEU A 355 -14.93 14.74 4.45
CA LEU A 355 -14.59 13.56 5.23
C LEU A 355 -15.67 13.11 6.22
N ASP A 356 -16.69 13.93 6.51
CA ASP A 356 -17.76 13.64 7.49
C ASP A 356 -17.21 13.14 8.86
N GLN A 357 -16.04 13.65 9.25
CA GLN A 357 -15.22 13.16 10.36
C GLN A 357 -14.60 14.31 11.17
N ASN A 358 -14.03 13.96 12.32
CA ASN A 358 -13.31 14.88 13.19
C ASN A 358 -12.09 15.49 12.49
N ILE A 359 -11.90 16.81 12.61
CA ILE A 359 -10.97 17.64 11.84
C ILE A 359 -9.48 17.49 12.21
N TYR A 360 -9.16 16.76 13.27
CA TYR A 360 -7.78 16.54 13.74
C TYR A 360 -7.09 15.37 13.01
N SER A 361 -5.77 15.46 12.78
CA SER A 361 -5.05 14.52 11.91
C SER A 361 -5.72 14.41 10.55
N THR A 362 -5.89 15.56 9.91
CA THR A 362 -6.39 15.64 8.53
C THR A 362 -5.33 16.29 7.67
N THR A 363 -5.28 15.93 6.39
CA THR A 363 -4.40 16.60 5.45
C THR A 363 -5.11 17.03 4.19
N ILE A 364 -4.70 18.20 3.70
CA ILE A 364 -5.06 18.72 2.38
C ILE A 364 -3.76 18.86 1.60
N LEU A 365 -3.67 18.22 0.44
CA LEU A 365 -2.56 18.37 -0.49
C LEU A 365 -3.01 19.22 -1.68
N THR A 366 -2.25 20.25 -2.01
CA THR A 366 -2.51 21.14 -3.14
C THR A 366 -1.32 21.23 -4.08
N ASP A 367 -1.58 21.66 -5.32
CA ASP A 367 -0.52 22.20 -6.16
C ASP A 367 -0.14 23.63 -5.73
N ALA A 368 0.89 24.20 -6.36
CA ALA A 368 1.35 25.56 -6.09
C ALA A 368 0.34 26.67 -6.41
N SER A 369 -0.73 26.35 -7.15
CA SER A 369 -1.82 27.28 -7.39
C SER A 369 -2.90 27.20 -6.30
N GLY A 370 -2.75 26.33 -5.29
CA GLY A 370 -3.77 26.13 -4.26
C GLY A 370 -4.93 25.26 -4.70
N ARG A 371 -4.85 24.62 -5.88
CA ARG A 371 -5.85 23.62 -6.31
C ARG A 371 -5.66 22.36 -5.49
N ILE A 372 -6.75 21.90 -4.87
CA ILE A 372 -6.75 20.71 -4.03
C ILE A 372 -6.61 19.47 -4.92
N LEU A 373 -5.61 18.66 -4.60
CA LEU A 373 -5.31 17.39 -5.26
C LEU A 373 -5.80 16.19 -4.44
N SER A 374 -5.81 16.33 -3.12
CA SER A 374 -6.23 15.27 -2.19
C SER A 374 -6.63 15.85 -0.84
N THR A 375 -7.68 15.28 -0.24
CA THR A 375 -8.10 15.54 1.15
C THR A 375 -8.27 14.19 1.84
N ARG A 376 -7.74 14.02 3.06
CA ARG A 376 -7.76 12.72 3.76
C ARG A 376 -7.59 12.83 5.26
N LEU A 377 -7.84 11.72 5.94
CA LEU A 377 -7.38 11.48 7.31
C LEU A 377 -5.91 11.04 7.29
N GLY A 378 -5.13 11.60 8.20
CA GLY A 378 -3.72 11.33 8.42
C GLY A 378 -2.78 11.89 7.36
N VAL A 379 -1.48 11.65 7.57
CA VAL A 379 -0.39 12.12 6.71
C VAL A 379 -0.22 11.20 5.49
N PRO A 380 0.03 11.75 4.29
CA PRO A 380 0.31 10.94 3.10
C PRO A 380 1.50 10.01 3.25
N THR A 381 1.47 8.89 2.52
CA THR A 381 2.69 8.13 2.25
C THR A 381 3.56 8.86 1.23
N LEU A 382 4.87 8.57 1.25
CA LEU A 382 5.85 9.12 0.31
C LEU A 382 5.47 8.81 -1.16
N SER A 383 5.03 7.58 -1.43
CA SER A 383 4.65 7.13 -2.77
C SER A 383 3.46 7.92 -3.33
N GLU A 384 2.46 8.22 -2.50
CA GLU A 384 1.30 9.01 -2.93
C GLU A 384 1.70 10.45 -3.30
N VAL A 385 2.61 11.07 -2.54
CA VAL A 385 3.10 12.41 -2.86
C VAL A 385 3.97 12.41 -4.11
N ARG A 386 4.83 11.40 -4.30
CA ARG A 386 5.63 11.24 -5.52
C ARG A 386 4.78 11.08 -6.77
N ARG A 387 3.70 10.28 -6.69
CA ARG A 387 2.74 10.13 -7.79
C ARG A 387 2.09 11.48 -8.15
N LEU A 388 1.61 12.23 -7.16
CA LEU A 388 0.98 13.53 -7.40
C LEU A 388 1.97 14.58 -7.95
N LEU A 389 3.23 14.52 -7.53
CA LEU A 389 4.31 15.35 -8.10
C LEU A 389 4.56 15.01 -9.56
N HIS A 390 4.56 13.73 -9.91
CA HIS A 390 4.69 13.28 -11.30
C HIS A 390 3.54 13.81 -12.16
N ASP A 391 2.29 13.60 -11.73
CA ASP A 391 1.08 14.01 -12.45
C ASP A 391 1.05 15.52 -12.70
N THR A 392 1.42 16.32 -11.69
CA THR A 392 1.42 17.78 -11.79
C THR A 392 2.51 18.29 -12.75
N ARG A 393 3.66 17.63 -12.82
CA ARG A 393 4.74 17.96 -13.78
C ARG A 393 4.40 17.56 -15.21
N SER A 394 3.69 16.44 -15.38
CA SER A 394 3.23 15.97 -16.69
C SER A 394 2.14 16.87 -17.27
N ALA A 395 1.24 17.40 -16.44
CA ALA A 395 0.19 18.34 -16.86
C ALA A 395 0.70 19.75 -17.23
N ALA A 396 1.91 20.11 -16.83
CA ALA A 396 2.53 21.42 -17.12
C ALA A 396 3.36 21.43 -18.41
N ARG A 397 3.56 20.27 -19.05
CA ARG A 397 4.22 20.11 -20.36
C ARG A 397 3.18 19.99 -21.47
#